data_AF-A0A9E1USW8-F1
#
_entry.id   AF-A0A9E1USW8-F1
#
_cell.length_a   1.000
_cell.length_b   1.000
_cell.length_c   1.000
_cell.angle_alpha   90.00
_cell.angle_beta   90.00
_cell.angle_gamma   90.00
#
_symmetry.space_group_name_H-M   'P 1'
#
loop_
_entity.id
_entity.type
_entity.pdbx_description
1 polymer ?
#
loop_
_entity_poly.entity_id
_entity_poly.type
_entity_poly.pdbx_seq_one_letter_code
_entity_poly.pdbx_strand_id
1 'polypeptide(L)'
;MAKLSKLLGLGREPMDEEPEEESLERSILQQDQQDNLEMDINILEDEDGSREQQAQKVAAKEVQSAAVDSLKKLHIIKMGRCPVCGEHLRQHLFATICEACGWHMFDMPQGGPVRVHMRHSERIVEGERCYTVKTGTCLVLRDDLVIAKIPRDAYDWIEYVWDDGEIDQRHKQVVERMQVTCGWCGEEAEMDKDGFHMVHVALGASQERYCFCSDACYEAFRKMFPARVHRNCYERNCAECSLCIKRYGDEAEGIRMLAKDYLTVKKKKL
;
A
#
# COMPACT_ATOMS: atom_id res chain seq x y z
N MET A 1 -60.47 -37.72 -51.99
CA MET A 1 -59.82 -38.52 -50.93
C MET A 1 -58.33 -38.17 -50.72
N ALA A 2 -57.89 -36.94 -51.03
CA ALA A 2 -56.46 -36.56 -51.02
C ALA A 2 -56.08 -35.52 -49.93
N LYS A 3 -56.93 -35.32 -48.91
CA LYS A 3 -56.71 -34.33 -47.84
C LYS A 3 -56.56 -34.93 -46.43
N LEU A 4 -56.57 -36.25 -46.29
CA LEU A 4 -56.42 -36.93 -44.99
C LEU A 4 -55.02 -37.51 -44.73
N SER A 5 -54.18 -37.67 -45.76
CA SER A 5 -52.81 -38.18 -45.59
C SER A 5 -51.80 -37.13 -45.11
N LYS A 6 -52.11 -35.83 -45.27
CA LYS A 6 -51.22 -34.73 -44.81
C LYS A 6 -51.34 -34.40 -43.32
N LEU A 7 -52.31 -34.97 -42.61
CA LEU A 7 -52.53 -34.71 -41.18
C LEU A 7 -51.87 -35.75 -40.25
N LEU A 8 -51.34 -36.85 -40.79
CA LEU A 8 -50.89 -38.01 -40.01
C LEU A 8 -49.38 -38.30 -40.07
N GLY A 9 -48.56 -37.37 -40.57
CA GLY A 9 -47.09 -37.41 -40.34
C GLY A 9 -46.37 -38.69 -40.77
N LEU A 10 -46.88 -39.44 -41.75
CA LEU A 10 -46.23 -40.65 -42.26
C LEU A 10 -45.51 -40.33 -43.58
N GLY A 11 -44.29 -39.84 -43.45
CA GLY A 11 -43.33 -39.69 -44.54
C GLY A 11 -41.96 -39.35 -43.97
N ARG A 12 -41.11 -40.36 -43.80
CA ARG A 12 -39.78 -40.27 -43.19
C ARG A 12 -38.72 -40.12 -44.29
N GLU A 13 -38.13 -38.91 -44.37
CA GLU A 13 -36.70 -38.52 -44.56
C GLU A 13 -35.87 -39.00 -45.78
N PRO A 14 -34.85 -38.23 -46.26
CA PRO A 14 -33.73 -37.75 -45.43
C PRO A 14 -33.26 -36.28 -45.59
N MET A 15 -32.82 -35.75 -44.44
CA MET A 15 -31.65 -34.92 -44.15
C MET A 15 -31.12 -33.98 -45.24
N ASP A 16 -31.24 -32.68 -44.97
CA ASP A 16 -30.17 -31.67 -45.05
C ASP A 16 -30.62 -30.49 -44.15
N GLU A 17 -30.55 -30.70 -42.83
CA GLU A 17 -30.86 -29.67 -41.82
C GLU A 17 -29.66 -29.50 -40.89
N GLU A 18 -28.85 -28.48 -41.15
CA GLU A 18 -28.09 -27.75 -40.14
C GLU A 18 -28.18 -26.26 -40.50
N PRO A 19 -29.15 -25.52 -39.93
CA PRO A 19 -28.77 -24.34 -39.14
C PRO A 19 -29.76 -23.98 -38.00
N GLU A 20 -30.54 -24.90 -37.44
CA GLU A 20 -31.60 -24.54 -36.46
C GLU A 20 -31.16 -24.53 -34.99
N GLU A 21 -30.06 -25.20 -34.61
CA GLU A 21 -29.61 -25.26 -33.21
C GLU A 21 -28.98 -23.93 -32.71
N GLU A 22 -28.23 -23.21 -33.55
CA GLU A 22 -27.61 -21.92 -33.17
C GLU A 22 -28.63 -20.81 -32.88
N SER A 23 -29.80 -20.87 -33.52
CA SER A 23 -30.87 -19.87 -33.42
C SER A 23 -31.62 -19.94 -32.08
N LEU A 24 -31.77 -21.15 -31.53
CA LEU A 24 -32.49 -21.39 -30.28
C LEU A 24 -31.65 -21.04 -29.05
N GLU A 25 -30.35 -21.32 -29.07
CA GLU A 25 -29.43 -20.95 -27.98
C GLU A 25 -29.30 -19.42 -27.84
N ARG A 26 -29.24 -18.70 -28.96
CA ARG A 26 -29.22 -17.23 -29.00
C ARG A 26 -30.53 -16.59 -28.53
N SER A 27 -31.66 -17.29 -28.52
CA SER A 27 -32.94 -16.72 -28.05
C SER A 27 -33.17 -16.86 -26.54
N ILE A 28 -32.40 -17.69 -25.85
CA ILE A 28 -32.61 -18.02 -24.41
C ILE A 28 -31.67 -17.21 -23.49
N LEU A 29 -30.52 -16.79 -24.00
CA LEU A 29 -29.51 -16.05 -23.24
C LEU A 29 -29.90 -14.58 -23.05
N GLN A 30 -29.56 -14.00 -21.90
CA GLN A 30 -29.68 -12.54 -21.71
C GLN A 30 -28.66 -11.82 -22.60
N GLN A 31 -28.94 -10.57 -22.97
CA GLN A 31 -28.15 -9.81 -23.96
C GLN A 31 -26.65 -9.74 -23.59
N ASP A 32 -26.34 -9.51 -22.30
CA ASP A 32 -24.95 -9.53 -21.80
C ASP A 32 -24.26 -10.90 -21.94
N GLN A 33 -25.02 -12.00 -21.90
CA GLN A 33 -24.50 -13.36 -22.07
C GLN A 33 -24.29 -13.72 -23.54
N GLN A 34 -25.11 -13.16 -24.44
CA GLN A 34 -24.92 -13.28 -25.89
C GLN A 34 -23.66 -12.54 -26.33
N ASP A 35 -23.45 -11.31 -25.84
CA ASP A 35 -22.26 -10.52 -26.13
C ASP A 35 -20.98 -11.23 -25.66
N ASN A 36 -21.00 -11.85 -24.47
CA ASN A 36 -19.87 -12.63 -23.97
C ASN A 36 -19.61 -13.89 -24.81
N LEU A 37 -20.68 -14.59 -25.22
CA LEU A 37 -20.56 -15.80 -26.05
C LEU A 37 -20.02 -15.45 -27.45
N GLU A 38 -20.44 -14.34 -28.04
CA GLU A 38 -19.89 -13.83 -29.30
C GLU A 38 -18.42 -13.43 -29.13
N MET A 39 -18.02 -12.81 -28.01
CA MET A 39 -16.61 -12.53 -27.73
C MET A 39 -15.79 -13.81 -27.60
N ASP A 40 -16.29 -14.82 -26.90
CA ASP A 40 -15.61 -16.11 -26.70
C ASP A 40 -15.48 -16.88 -28.02
N ILE A 41 -16.52 -16.90 -28.86
CA ILE A 41 -16.46 -17.49 -30.22
C ILE A 41 -15.43 -16.75 -31.07
N ASN A 42 -15.42 -15.41 -31.06
CA ASN A 42 -14.44 -14.60 -31.80
C ASN A 42 -12.98 -14.79 -31.34
N ILE A 43 -12.76 -15.27 -30.11
CA ILE A 43 -11.44 -15.63 -29.57
C ILE A 43 -11.05 -17.04 -30.02
N LEU A 44 -12.00 -17.98 -30.04
CA LEU A 44 -11.77 -19.37 -30.44
C LEU A 44 -11.60 -19.56 -31.96
N GLU A 45 -12.22 -18.70 -32.77
CA GLU A 45 -12.11 -18.69 -34.25
C GLU A 45 -10.77 -18.09 -34.76
N ASP A 46 -9.91 -17.58 -33.87
CA ASP A 46 -8.63 -16.97 -34.24
C ASP A 46 -7.54 -18.04 -34.47
N GLU A 47 -7.50 -18.62 -35.69
CA GLU A 47 -6.56 -19.70 -36.08
C GLU A 47 -5.07 -19.34 -35.88
N ASP A 48 -4.69 -18.05 -35.88
CA ASP A 48 -3.31 -17.58 -35.73
C ASP A 48 -2.95 -17.12 -34.30
N GLY A 49 -3.89 -17.15 -33.34
CA GLY A 49 -3.69 -16.71 -31.95
C GLY A 49 -3.27 -15.23 -31.79
N SER A 50 -3.50 -14.42 -32.83
CA SER A 50 -3.06 -13.04 -32.94
C SER A 50 -3.82 -12.10 -32.00
N ARG A 51 -5.12 -12.35 -31.82
CA ARG A 51 -6.04 -11.65 -30.93
C ARG A 51 -5.85 -12.09 -29.49
N GLU A 52 -5.60 -13.37 -29.24
CA GLU A 52 -5.22 -13.85 -27.90
C GLU A 52 -3.92 -13.17 -27.44
N GLN A 53 -2.90 -13.11 -28.30
CA GLN A 53 -1.65 -12.39 -28.02
C GLN A 53 -1.87 -10.88 -27.83
N GLN A 54 -2.79 -10.25 -28.56
CA GLN A 54 -3.15 -8.85 -28.35
C GLN A 54 -3.85 -8.65 -27.01
N ALA A 55 -4.82 -9.49 -26.65
CA ALA A 55 -5.50 -9.46 -25.35
C ALA A 55 -4.51 -9.67 -24.20
N GLN A 56 -3.59 -10.63 -24.32
CA GLN A 56 -2.51 -10.84 -23.35
C GLN A 56 -1.57 -9.62 -23.26
N LYS A 57 -1.24 -8.96 -24.38
CA LYS A 57 -0.44 -7.72 -24.37
C LYS A 57 -1.18 -6.55 -23.72
N VAL A 58 -2.48 -6.41 -23.97
CA VAL A 58 -3.33 -5.39 -23.34
C VAL A 58 -3.42 -5.64 -21.84
N ALA A 59 -3.72 -6.88 -21.42
CA ALA A 59 -3.75 -7.29 -20.02
C ALA A 59 -2.40 -7.06 -19.33
N ALA A 60 -1.29 -7.45 -19.96
CA ALA A 60 0.05 -7.21 -19.42
C ALA A 60 0.36 -5.71 -19.28
N LYS A 61 -0.07 -4.89 -20.23
CA LYS A 61 0.08 -3.42 -20.17
C LYS A 61 -0.77 -2.81 -19.06
N GLU A 62 -2.00 -3.30 -18.86
CA GLU A 62 -2.85 -2.87 -17.76
C GLU A 62 -2.29 -3.27 -16.40
N VAL A 63 -1.78 -4.49 -16.26
CA VAL A 63 -1.08 -4.96 -15.05
C VAL A 63 0.15 -4.10 -14.77
N GLN A 64 0.96 -3.80 -15.79
CA GLN A 64 2.11 -2.90 -15.65
C GLN A 64 1.67 -1.50 -15.23
N SER A 65 0.62 -0.95 -15.84
CA SER A 65 0.07 0.37 -15.48
C SER A 65 -0.42 0.40 -14.04
N ALA A 66 -1.20 -0.60 -13.62
CA ALA A 66 -1.70 -0.74 -12.26
C ALA A 66 -0.57 -0.92 -11.24
N ALA A 67 0.48 -1.67 -11.59
CA ALA A 67 1.67 -1.84 -10.76
C ALA A 67 2.43 -0.51 -10.60
N VAL A 68 2.65 0.21 -11.70
CA VAL A 68 3.29 1.54 -11.69
C VAL A 68 2.50 2.52 -10.82
N ASP A 69 1.18 2.55 -10.95
CA ASP A 69 0.34 3.44 -10.14
C ASP A 69 0.30 3.03 -8.66
N SER A 70 0.36 1.74 -8.37
CA SER A 70 0.52 1.24 -6.99
C SER A 70 1.86 1.68 -6.40
N LEU A 71 2.95 1.58 -7.17
CA LEU A 71 4.28 2.04 -6.76
C LEU A 71 4.32 3.56 -6.53
N LYS A 72 3.69 4.35 -7.40
CA LYS A 72 3.54 5.80 -7.20
C LYS A 72 2.80 6.10 -5.91
N LYS A 73 1.67 5.43 -5.65
CA LYS A 73 0.89 5.62 -4.41
C LYS A 73 1.73 5.26 -3.18
N LEU A 74 2.47 4.15 -3.21
CA LEU A 74 3.39 3.78 -2.13
C LEU A 74 4.50 4.82 -1.92
N HIS A 75 5.03 5.39 -2.99
CA HIS A 75 6.05 6.45 -2.90
C HIS A 75 5.48 7.73 -2.26
N ILE A 76 4.28 8.14 -2.66
CA ILE A 76 3.56 9.29 -2.09
C ILE A 76 3.27 9.07 -0.59
N ILE A 77 2.84 7.86 -0.21
CA ILE A 77 2.63 7.49 1.20
C ILE A 77 3.95 7.52 1.97
N LYS A 78 5.06 7.01 1.39
CA LYS A 78 6.40 7.11 2.00
C LYS A 78 6.84 8.55 2.23
N MET A 79 6.41 9.48 1.37
CA MET A 79 6.60 10.92 1.53
C MET A 79 5.63 11.55 2.54
N GLY A 80 4.77 10.78 3.21
CA GLY A 80 3.80 11.29 4.19
C GLY A 80 2.65 12.09 3.56
N ARG A 81 2.32 11.82 2.30
CA ARG A 81 1.25 12.48 1.54
C ARG A 81 0.14 11.52 1.19
N CYS A 82 -1.08 12.03 1.10
CA CYS A 82 -2.26 11.26 0.75
C CYS A 82 -2.22 10.88 -0.74
N PRO A 83 -2.40 9.61 -1.10
CA PRO A 83 -2.41 9.18 -2.50
C PRO A 83 -3.64 9.68 -3.28
N VAL A 84 -4.67 10.21 -2.59
CA VAL A 84 -5.92 10.67 -3.20
C VAL A 84 -5.92 12.19 -3.38
N CYS A 85 -5.69 12.95 -2.31
CA CYS A 85 -5.78 14.42 -2.33
C CYS A 85 -4.43 15.15 -2.25
N GLY A 86 -3.33 14.44 -2.01
CA GLY A 86 -2.00 15.06 -1.89
C GLY A 86 -1.77 15.86 -0.60
N GLU A 87 -2.73 15.86 0.34
CA GLU A 87 -2.58 16.49 1.65
C GLU A 87 -1.75 15.62 2.60
N HIS A 88 -1.30 16.18 3.72
CA HIS A 88 -0.53 15.46 4.73
C HIS A 88 -1.28 14.28 5.37
N LEU A 89 -0.55 13.19 5.59
CA LEU A 89 -1.02 12.03 6.35
C LEU A 89 -0.57 12.14 7.80
N ARG A 90 -1.51 11.96 8.74
CA ARG A 90 -1.18 11.74 10.15
C ARG A 90 -0.89 10.27 10.38
N GLN A 91 0.27 9.98 10.94
CA GLN A 91 0.69 8.64 11.31
C GLN A 91 0.43 8.42 12.80
N HIS A 92 -0.36 7.41 13.10
CA HIS A 92 -0.58 6.81 14.41
C HIS A 92 0.19 5.48 14.50
N LEU A 93 0.27 4.88 15.69
CA LEU A 93 1.00 3.61 15.93
C LEU A 93 0.62 2.48 14.95
N PHE A 94 -0.68 2.34 14.67
CA PHE A 94 -1.26 1.28 13.84
C PHE A 94 -2.14 1.79 12.70
N ALA A 95 -2.18 3.12 12.47
CA ALA A 95 -3.05 3.70 11.45
C ALA A 95 -2.41 4.93 10.81
N THR A 96 -2.68 5.14 9.53
CA THR A 96 -2.34 6.35 8.79
C THR A 96 -3.62 6.93 8.23
N ILE A 97 -3.92 8.19 8.55
CA ILE A 97 -5.19 8.83 8.24
C ILE A 97 -4.93 10.18 7.58
N CYS A 98 -5.66 10.47 6.49
CA CYS A 98 -5.73 11.78 5.87
C CYS A 98 -6.89 12.58 6.47
N GLU A 99 -6.61 13.72 7.09
CA GLU A 99 -7.65 14.56 7.70
C GLU A 99 -8.53 15.28 6.69
N ALA A 100 -8.01 15.55 5.48
CA ALA A 100 -8.75 16.29 4.46
C ALA A 100 -9.79 15.44 3.73
N CYS A 101 -9.45 14.20 3.36
CA CYS A 101 -10.32 13.34 2.54
C CYS A 101 -10.79 12.06 3.24
N GLY A 102 -10.32 11.78 4.46
CA GLY A 102 -10.70 10.58 5.21
C GLY A 102 -10.08 9.28 4.70
N TRP A 103 -9.18 9.34 3.71
CA TRP A 103 -8.40 8.17 3.29
C TRP A 103 -7.62 7.63 4.49
N HIS A 104 -7.69 6.32 4.70
CA HIS A 104 -7.02 5.68 5.81
C HIS A 104 -6.48 4.31 5.42
N MET A 105 -5.44 3.91 6.13
CA MET A 105 -4.86 2.58 6.12
C MET A 105 -4.53 2.23 7.56
N PHE A 106 -4.90 1.05 8.02
CA PHE A 106 -4.61 0.61 9.37
C PHE A 106 -4.20 -0.85 9.37
N ASP A 107 -3.41 -1.19 10.37
CA ASP A 107 -2.97 -2.55 10.66
C ASP A 107 -4.01 -3.24 11.54
N MET A 108 -4.12 -4.57 11.42
CA MET A 108 -4.92 -5.40 12.31
C MET A 108 -4.02 -6.08 13.35
N PRO A 109 -4.53 -6.37 14.57
CA PRO A 109 -3.78 -7.11 15.58
C PRO A 109 -3.39 -8.48 15.05
N GLN A 110 -2.20 -8.96 15.41
CA GLN A 110 -1.71 -10.29 15.00
C GLN A 110 -1.93 -11.33 16.10
N GLY A 111 -1.75 -10.93 17.37
CA GLY A 111 -2.00 -11.75 18.55
C GLY A 111 -3.31 -11.43 19.25
N GLY A 112 -3.76 -10.17 19.20
CA GLY A 112 -5.01 -9.75 19.84
C GLY A 112 -6.27 -10.12 19.04
N PRO A 113 -7.42 -10.39 19.71
CA PRO A 113 -8.65 -10.78 19.04
C PRO A 113 -9.34 -9.60 18.35
N VAL A 114 -10.14 -9.92 17.33
CA VAL A 114 -11.08 -9.01 16.67
C VAL A 114 -12.49 -9.38 17.08
N ARG A 115 -13.28 -8.39 17.50
CA ARG A 115 -14.66 -8.55 17.95
C ARG A 115 -15.61 -7.80 17.04
N VAL A 116 -16.53 -8.52 16.41
CA VAL A 116 -17.59 -7.92 15.60
C VAL A 116 -18.86 -7.83 16.43
N HIS A 117 -19.31 -6.60 16.66
CA HIS A 117 -20.49 -6.30 17.46
C HIS A 117 -21.73 -6.31 16.56
N MET A 118 -22.65 -7.23 16.83
CA MET A 118 -23.84 -7.44 16.00
C MET A 118 -24.89 -6.36 16.25
N ARG A 119 -25.61 -5.98 15.20
CA ARG A 119 -26.68 -5.00 15.27
C ARG A 119 -27.89 -5.59 15.98
N HIS A 120 -28.48 -4.82 16.90
CA HIS A 120 -29.67 -5.22 17.68
C HIS A 120 -29.49 -6.46 18.57
N SER A 121 -28.26 -6.87 18.86
CA SER A 121 -28.00 -7.95 19.80
C SER A 121 -26.67 -7.74 20.52
N GLU A 122 -26.58 -8.12 21.79
CA GLU A 122 -25.32 -8.11 22.56
C GLU A 122 -24.39 -9.28 22.16
N ARG A 123 -24.69 -9.99 21.06
CA ARG A 123 -23.84 -11.07 20.58
C ARG A 123 -22.60 -10.48 19.93
N ILE A 124 -21.46 -10.97 20.39
CA ILE A 124 -20.15 -10.62 19.85
C ILE A 124 -19.60 -11.84 19.12
N VAL A 125 -19.21 -11.66 17.85
CA VAL A 125 -18.48 -12.68 17.10
C VAL A 125 -17.00 -12.37 17.24
N GLU A 126 -16.28 -13.21 17.98
CA GLU A 126 -14.86 -13.06 18.21
C GLU A 126 -14.05 -13.94 17.24
N GLY A 127 -13.03 -13.38 16.61
CA GLY A 127 -12.06 -14.09 15.79
C GLY A 127 -10.65 -13.54 15.99
N GLU A 128 -9.69 -14.10 15.26
CA GLU A 128 -8.30 -13.61 15.24
C GLU A 128 -8.14 -12.51 14.19
N ARG A 129 -8.85 -12.63 13.06
CA ARG A 129 -8.79 -11.68 11.95
C ARG A 129 -10.17 -11.40 11.38
N CYS A 130 -10.35 -10.22 10.81
CA CYS A 130 -11.55 -9.90 10.04
C CYS A 130 -11.19 -9.25 8.70
N TYR A 131 -11.98 -9.50 7.67
CA TYR A 131 -11.86 -8.82 6.38
C TYR A 131 -13.21 -8.23 5.99
N THR A 132 -13.23 -6.93 5.73
CA THR A 132 -14.40 -6.28 5.13
C THR A 132 -14.21 -6.24 3.63
N VAL A 133 -15.02 -7.02 2.90
CA VAL A 133 -14.97 -7.03 1.43
C VAL A 133 -15.68 -5.80 0.86
N LYS A 134 -15.49 -5.53 -0.44
CA LYS A 134 -16.09 -4.36 -1.13
C LYS A 134 -17.61 -4.25 -0.99
N THR A 135 -18.31 -5.37 -0.83
CA THR A 135 -19.77 -5.40 -0.61
C THR A 135 -20.19 -5.01 0.81
N GLY A 136 -19.23 -4.70 1.69
CA GLY A 136 -19.47 -4.40 3.10
C GLY A 136 -19.68 -5.63 3.98
N THR A 137 -19.60 -6.84 3.42
CA THR A 137 -19.67 -8.09 4.19
C THR A 137 -18.38 -8.26 5.00
N CYS A 138 -18.51 -8.62 6.27
CA CYS A 138 -17.39 -8.92 7.16
C CYS A 138 -17.19 -10.44 7.24
N LEU A 139 -15.97 -10.89 6.95
CA LEU A 139 -15.53 -12.28 7.12
C LEU A 139 -14.68 -12.35 8.38
N VAL A 140 -15.06 -13.19 9.34
CA VAL A 140 -14.32 -13.39 10.59
C VAL A 140 -13.62 -14.74 10.53
N LEU A 141 -12.32 -14.75 10.84
CA LEU A 141 -11.46 -15.92 10.79
C LEU A 141 -10.96 -16.30 12.17
N ARG A 142 -10.72 -17.60 12.37
CA ARG A 142 -10.03 -18.20 13.53
C ARG A 142 -9.36 -19.49 13.06
N ASP A 143 -8.12 -19.74 13.46
CA ASP A 143 -7.35 -20.92 13.03
C ASP A 143 -7.34 -21.09 11.49
N ASP A 144 -7.17 -19.99 10.75
CA ASP A 144 -7.24 -19.91 9.28
C ASP A 144 -8.58 -20.36 8.64
N LEU A 145 -9.63 -20.55 9.44
CA LEU A 145 -10.97 -20.91 8.98
C LEU A 145 -11.93 -19.73 9.09
N VAL A 146 -12.80 -19.55 8.09
CA VAL A 146 -13.90 -18.58 8.15
C VAL A 146 -14.98 -19.12 9.08
N ILE A 147 -15.06 -18.57 10.29
CA ILE A 147 -16.04 -18.96 11.30
C ILE A 147 -17.38 -18.22 11.15
N ALA A 148 -17.37 -17.04 10.53
CA ALA A 148 -18.58 -16.27 10.30
C ALA A 148 -18.49 -15.39 9.05
N LYS A 149 -19.60 -15.33 8.31
CA LYS A 149 -19.83 -14.38 7.23
C LYS A 149 -21.00 -13.49 7.65
N ILE A 150 -20.71 -12.23 7.94
CA ILE A 150 -21.66 -11.28 8.52
C ILE A 150 -21.98 -10.21 7.47
N PRO A 151 -23.24 -10.08 7.00
CA PRO A 151 -23.62 -9.04 6.05
C PRO A 151 -23.53 -7.65 6.69
N ARG A 152 -23.35 -6.60 5.86
CA ARG A 152 -23.15 -5.22 6.33
C ARG A 152 -24.22 -4.74 7.30
N ASP A 153 -25.48 -5.10 7.05
CA ASP A 153 -26.62 -4.65 7.84
C ASP A 153 -26.75 -5.34 9.20
N ALA A 154 -25.98 -6.42 9.42
CA ALA A 154 -26.07 -7.24 10.63
C ALA A 154 -25.07 -6.88 11.73
N TYR A 155 -24.12 -5.97 11.48
CA TYR A 155 -23.17 -5.50 12.51
C TYR A 155 -23.12 -3.98 12.59
N ASP A 156 -22.69 -3.47 13.75
CA ASP A 156 -22.58 -2.03 14.00
C ASP A 156 -21.14 -1.55 13.85
N TRP A 157 -20.21 -2.18 14.58
CA TRP A 157 -18.80 -1.81 14.55
C TRP A 157 -17.90 -3.02 14.80
N ILE A 158 -16.61 -2.83 14.49
CA ILE A 158 -15.56 -3.83 14.68
C ILE A 158 -14.58 -3.26 15.68
N GLU A 159 -14.32 -4.02 16.73
CA GLU A 159 -13.36 -3.70 17.78
C GLU A 159 -12.07 -4.50 17.53
N TYR A 160 -10.95 -3.79 17.48
CA TYR A 160 -9.62 -4.37 17.39
C TYR A 160 -8.99 -4.33 18.78
N VAL A 161 -8.89 -5.49 19.43
CA VAL A 161 -8.25 -5.61 20.74
C VAL A 161 -6.78 -5.89 20.50
N TRP A 162 -5.92 -4.95 20.88
CA TRP A 162 -4.47 -5.08 20.76
C TRP A 162 -3.90 -5.66 22.04
N ASP A 163 -2.94 -6.58 21.90
CA ASP A 163 -2.19 -7.07 23.05
C ASP A 163 -1.15 -6.04 23.49
N ASP A 164 -0.94 -5.91 24.81
CA ASP A 164 0.00 -4.94 25.37
C ASP A 164 1.43 -5.18 24.84
N GLY A 165 1.80 -6.43 24.60
CA GLY A 165 3.11 -6.79 24.03
C GLY A 165 3.28 -6.28 22.59
N GLU A 166 2.23 -6.30 21.77
CA GLU A 166 2.24 -5.76 20.41
C GLU A 166 2.36 -4.24 20.41
N ILE A 167 1.62 -3.58 21.32
CA ILE A 167 1.68 -2.13 21.51
C ILE A 167 3.10 -1.71 21.89
N ASP A 168 3.69 -2.37 22.89
CA ASP A 168 5.04 -2.07 23.36
C ASP A 168 6.10 -2.32 22.30
N GLN A 169 6.00 -3.43 21.56
CA GLN A 169 6.93 -3.74 20.49
C GLN A 169 6.85 -2.70 19.37
N ARG A 170 5.63 -2.31 18.96
CA ARG A 170 5.45 -1.30 17.93
C ARG A 170 5.93 0.07 18.40
N HIS A 171 5.65 0.42 19.66
CA HIS A 171 6.12 1.65 20.27
C HIS A 171 7.66 1.71 20.27
N LYS A 172 8.34 0.63 20.69
CA LYS A 172 9.80 0.52 20.62
C LYS A 172 10.32 0.71 19.20
N GLN A 173 9.74 0.03 18.20
CA GLN A 173 10.15 0.19 16.80
C GLN A 173 9.99 1.64 16.29
N VAL A 174 8.90 2.31 16.69
CA VAL A 174 8.65 3.70 16.32
C VAL A 174 9.66 4.62 17.01
N VAL A 175 9.93 4.42 18.29
CA VAL A 175 10.92 5.18 19.06
C VAL A 175 12.34 4.96 18.53
N GLU A 176 12.75 3.71 18.29
CA GLU A 176 14.04 3.36 17.69
C GLU A 176 14.24 4.02 16.32
N ARG A 177 13.20 4.05 15.48
CA ARG A 177 13.25 4.77 14.20
C ARG A 177 13.36 6.28 14.38
N MET A 178 12.88 6.82 15.50
CA MET A 178 12.96 8.26 15.80
C MET A 178 14.26 8.66 16.52
N GLN A 179 14.96 7.70 17.12
CA GLN A 179 16.22 7.95 17.80
C GLN A 179 17.34 8.14 16.77
N VAL A 180 18.09 9.21 16.95
CA VAL A 180 19.29 9.48 16.18
C VAL A 180 20.42 8.70 16.84
N THR A 181 21.12 7.83 16.13
CA THR A 181 22.27 7.10 16.69
C THR A 181 23.57 7.87 16.47
N CYS A 182 24.49 7.76 17.43
CA CYS A 182 25.81 8.34 17.33
C CYS A 182 26.65 7.58 16.29
N GLY A 183 27.20 8.29 15.31
CA GLY A 183 28.05 7.73 14.27
C GLY A 183 29.43 7.24 14.74
N TRP A 184 29.76 7.35 16.03
CA TRP A 184 31.01 6.87 16.61
C TRP A 184 30.80 5.72 17.60
N CYS A 185 30.04 5.94 18.68
CA CYS A 185 29.81 4.90 19.70
C CYS A 185 28.58 4.02 19.45
N GLY A 186 27.70 4.42 18.53
CA GLY A 186 26.46 3.69 18.24
C GLY A 186 25.33 3.89 19.26
N GLU A 187 25.57 4.62 20.35
CA GLU A 187 24.56 4.93 21.36
C GLU A 187 23.56 5.99 20.88
N GLU A 188 22.42 6.11 21.58
CA GLU A 188 21.42 7.13 21.29
C GLU A 188 22.00 8.55 21.47
N ALA A 189 21.82 9.38 20.45
CA ALA A 189 22.23 10.78 20.43
C ALA A 189 21.00 11.67 20.63
N GLU A 190 20.85 12.19 21.85
CA GLU A 190 19.84 13.18 22.19
C GLU A 190 20.21 14.55 21.60
N MET A 191 19.31 15.12 20.80
CA MET A 191 19.54 16.41 20.13
C MET A 191 19.59 17.60 21.09
N ASP A 192 18.88 17.50 22.22
CA ASP A 192 18.75 18.58 23.20
C ASP A 192 19.87 18.55 24.27
N LYS A 193 20.74 17.54 24.20
CA LYS A 193 21.85 17.38 25.13
C LYS A 193 23.03 18.26 24.73
N ASP A 194 23.63 18.91 25.72
CA ASP A 194 24.84 19.71 25.52
C ASP A 194 26.00 18.83 25.01
N GLY A 195 26.68 19.28 23.96
CA GLY A 195 27.69 18.51 23.23
C GLY A 195 27.17 17.60 22.11
N PHE A 196 25.89 17.71 21.71
CA PHE A 196 25.40 17.10 20.47
C PHE A 196 25.98 17.82 19.24
N HIS A 197 26.63 17.06 18.35
CA HIS A 197 27.16 17.60 17.09
C HIS A 197 26.52 16.91 15.89
N MET A 198 25.98 17.70 14.97
CA MET A 198 25.64 17.24 13.63
C MET A 198 26.64 17.77 12.63
N VAL A 199 27.25 16.89 11.85
CA VAL A 199 28.29 17.27 10.89
C VAL A 199 28.02 16.67 9.53
N HIS A 200 28.19 17.48 8.49
CA HIS A 200 28.26 17.02 7.11
C HIS A 200 29.71 16.95 6.67
N VAL A 201 30.19 15.76 6.36
CA VAL A 201 31.58 15.53 5.94
C VAL A 201 31.60 14.92 4.54
N ALA A 202 32.54 15.34 3.71
CA ALA A 202 32.78 14.72 2.42
C ALA A 202 33.68 13.49 2.59
N LEU A 203 33.10 12.30 2.42
CA LEU A 203 33.84 11.04 2.30
C LEU A 203 33.81 10.61 0.82
N GLY A 204 34.98 10.63 0.17
CA GLY A 204 35.05 10.44 -1.28
C GLY A 204 34.34 11.58 -2.03
N ALA A 205 33.60 11.29 -3.09
CA ALA A 205 32.94 12.33 -3.88
C ALA A 205 31.62 12.87 -3.27
N SER A 206 31.10 12.23 -2.22
CA SER A 206 29.77 12.52 -1.66
C SER A 206 29.80 13.11 -0.26
N GLN A 207 28.83 13.97 0.02
CA GLN A 207 28.52 14.44 1.36
C GLN A 207 27.80 13.35 2.16
N GLU A 208 28.31 13.06 3.34
CA GLU A 208 27.71 12.18 4.34
C GLU A 208 27.36 12.98 5.60
N ARG A 209 26.37 12.52 6.35
CA ARG A 209 25.88 13.17 7.57
C ARG A 209 26.05 12.23 8.74
N TYR A 210 26.68 12.71 9.80
CA TYR A 210 26.83 11.99 11.06
C TYR A 210 26.33 12.84 12.22
N CYS A 211 25.82 12.16 13.24
CA CYS A 211 25.41 12.76 14.51
C CYS A 211 26.30 12.20 15.62
N PHE A 212 26.65 13.02 16.61
CA PHE A 212 27.49 12.61 17.73
C PHE A 212 26.84 12.99 19.05
N CYS A 213 26.85 12.06 20.01
CA CYS A 213 26.22 12.25 21.32
C CYS A 213 27.05 13.09 22.29
N SER A 214 28.32 13.37 21.97
CA SER A 214 29.24 14.16 22.78
C SER A 214 30.38 14.74 21.95
N ASP A 215 31.00 15.82 22.46
CA ASP A 215 32.24 16.41 21.94
C ASP A 215 33.36 15.37 21.79
N ALA A 216 33.48 14.45 22.75
CA ALA A 216 34.49 13.41 22.75
C ALA A 216 34.33 12.45 21.56
N CYS A 217 33.09 12.04 21.26
CA CYS A 217 32.79 11.20 20.10
C CYS A 217 33.05 11.94 18.79
N TYR A 218 32.70 13.22 18.71
CA TYR A 218 32.97 14.04 17.54
C TYR A 218 34.48 14.21 17.29
N GLU A 219 35.25 14.56 18.30
CA GLU A 219 36.71 14.74 18.19
C GLU A 219 37.43 13.42 17.88
N ALA A 220 36.98 12.30 18.44
CA ALA A 220 37.51 10.98 18.11
C ALA A 220 37.27 10.64 16.63
N PHE A 221 36.06 10.87 16.13
CA PHE A 221 35.72 10.67 14.72
C PHE A 221 36.56 11.57 13.80
N ARG A 222 36.68 12.87 14.12
CA ARG A 222 37.46 13.85 13.34
C ARG A 222 38.94 13.45 13.23
N LYS A 223 39.53 12.89 14.29
CA LYS A 223 40.92 12.42 14.32
C LYS A 223 41.13 11.15 13.48
N MET A 224 40.17 10.22 13.52
CA MET A 224 40.27 8.93 12.84
C MET A 224 39.93 9.01 11.35
N PHE A 225 39.00 9.90 10.97
CA PHE A 225 38.53 10.05 9.60
C PHE A 225 38.87 11.44 9.05
N PRO A 226 40.11 11.68 8.60
CA PRO A 226 40.44 12.91 7.89
C PRO A 226 39.64 12.98 6.58
N ALA A 227 38.96 14.10 6.36
CA ALA A 227 38.14 14.31 5.17
C ALA A 227 39.02 14.20 3.91
N ARG A 228 38.72 13.22 3.05
CA ARG A 228 39.59 12.88 1.91
C ARG A 228 39.57 13.92 0.79
N VAL A 229 38.54 14.76 0.73
CA VAL A 229 38.38 15.78 -0.32
C VAL A 229 39.14 17.07 0.00
N HIS A 230 39.20 17.46 1.28
CA HIS A 230 39.88 18.68 1.71
C HIS A 230 40.22 18.64 3.20
N ARG A 231 41.41 19.14 3.59
CA ARG A 231 41.91 19.17 4.99
C ARG A 231 40.92 19.80 5.99
N ASN A 232 40.08 20.73 5.52
CA ASN A 232 39.25 21.57 6.39
C ASN A 232 37.74 21.35 6.21
N CYS A 233 37.29 20.16 5.77
CA CYS A 233 35.84 19.90 5.60
C CYS A 233 35.05 20.06 6.92
N TYR A 234 35.70 19.84 8.06
CA TYR A 234 35.13 19.99 9.40
C TYR A 234 35.06 21.45 9.87
N GLU A 235 35.78 22.37 9.23
CA GLU A 235 35.96 23.76 9.67
C GLU A 235 35.33 24.78 8.72
N ARG A 236 34.83 24.32 7.57
CA ARG A 236 34.28 25.17 6.51
C ARG A 236 32.77 25.05 6.46
N ASN A 237 32.07 26.16 6.25
CA ASN A 237 30.63 26.17 6.03
C ASN A 237 30.27 25.30 4.81
N CYS A 238 29.32 24.37 4.98
CA CYS A 238 28.94 23.40 3.96
C CYS A 238 28.15 24.05 2.82
N ALA A 239 27.29 25.04 3.07
CA ALA A 239 26.55 25.76 2.02
C ALA A 239 27.45 26.43 0.99
N GLU A 240 28.55 27.03 1.44
CA GLU A 240 29.46 27.82 0.59
C GLU A 240 30.51 26.95 -0.11
N CYS A 241 30.47 25.63 0.11
CA CYS A 241 31.48 24.71 -0.38
C CYS A 241 30.95 23.86 -1.55
N SER A 242 31.50 24.04 -2.75
CA SER A 242 31.12 23.29 -3.97
C SER A 242 32.01 22.06 -4.25
N LEU A 243 32.82 21.64 -3.27
CA LEU A 243 33.88 20.63 -3.48
C LEU A 243 33.41 19.18 -3.41
N CYS A 244 32.15 18.91 -3.05
CA CYS A 244 31.58 17.57 -2.99
C CYS A 244 30.15 17.55 -3.54
N ILE A 245 29.68 16.37 -3.93
CA ILE A 245 28.28 16.17 -4.33
C ILE A 245 27.41 16.28 -3.07
N LYS A 246 26.66 17.39 -2.98
CA LYS A 246 25.75 17.67 -1.87
C LYS A 246 24.54 16.75 -1.92
N ARG A 247 24.27 16.09 -0.81
CA ARG A 247 23.07 15.27 -0.57
C ARG A 247 22.12 15.94 0.42
N TYR A 248 22.63 16.89 1.20
CA TYR A 248 21.95 17.49 2.34
C TYR A 248 22.10 19.03 2.29
N GLY A 249 21.01 19.75 2.57
CA GLY A 249 21.01 21.21 2.74
C GLY A 249 21.53 21.67 4.10
N ASP A 250 21.70 22.99 4.24
CA ASP A 250 22.31 23.68 5.39
C ASP A 250 21.38 23.78 6.62
N GLU A 251 20.06 23.78 6.40
CA GLU A 251 19.11 23.85 7.50
C GLU A 251 18.96 22.48 8.19
N ALA A 252 18.98 22.54 9.52
CA ALA A 252 18.62 21.46 10.44
C ALA A 252 17.16 20.94 10.25
N GLU A 253 16.46 21.34 9.20
CA GLU A 253 15.23 20.67 8.72
C GLU A 253 15.47 19.19 8.37
N GLY A 254 16.73 18.77 8.23
CA GLY A 254 17.08 17.41 7.85
C GLY A 254 17.32 16.40 8.97
N ILE A 255 17.40 16.79 10.26
CA ILE A 255 17.77 15.83 11.33
C ILE A 255 16.74 14.71 11.46
N ARG A 256 15.50 15.00 11.06
CA ARG A 256 14.36 14.09 11.08
C ARG A 256 13.60 14.10 9.74
N MET A 257 14.27 13.85 8.62
CA MET A 257 13.53 13.50 7.38
C MET A 257 12.93 12.07 7.46
N LEU A 258 12.07 11.88 8.46
CA LEU A 258 11.04 10.87 8.60
C LEU A 258 9.71 11.59 8.40
N ALA A 259 8.71 10.87 7.88
CA ALA A 259 7.39 11.40 7.48
C ALA A 259 6.65 12.29 8.52
N LYS A 260 7.10 12.35 9.77
CA LYS A 260 6.54 13.19 10.84
C LYS A 260 6.90 14.69 10.75
N ASP A 261 7.94 15.08 10.02
CA ASP A 261 8.34 16.50 9.94
C ASP A 261 7.45 17.32 8.99
N TYR A 262 6.48 16.67 8.37
CA TYR A 262 5.33 17.32 7.76
C TYR A 262 4.20 17.65 8.74
N LEU A 263 4.31 17.30 10.03
CA LEU A 263 3.22 17.40 11.02
C LEU A 263 3.26 18.62 11.94
N THR A 264 4.23 19.54 11.82
CA THR A 264 4.24 20.77 12.62
C THR A 264 3.85 22.00 11.80
N VAL A 265 2.56 22.31 11.88
CA VAL A 265 1.93 23.57 11.46
C VAL A 265 2.67 24.75 12.11
N LYS A 266 3.33 25.60 11.30
CA LYS A 266 3.62 26.98 11.70
C LYS A 266 2.28 27.68 11.90
N LYS A 267 1.85 27.87 13.15
CA LYS A 267 0.77 28.80 13.49
C LYS A 267 1.12 30.15 12.85
N LYS A 268 0.34 30.59 11.86
CA LYS A 268 0.31 32.00 11.47
C LYS A 268 0.01 32.80 12.73
N LYS A 269 0.96 33.64 13.15
CA LYS A 269 0.66 34.72 14.08
C LYS A 269 -0.36 35.63 13.38
N LEU A 270 -1.43 35.95 14.10
CA LEU A 270 -2.37 37.02 13.79
C LEU A 270 -1.62 38.32 13.49
#